data_AF-A0A259RTC5-F1
#
_entry.id   AF-A0A259RTC5-F1
#
_cell.length_a   1.000
_cell.length_b   1.000
_cell.length_c   1.000
_cell.angle_alpha   90.00
_cell.angle_beta   90.00
_cell.angle_gamma   90.00
#
_symmetry.space_group_name_H-M   'P 1'
#
loop_
_entity.id
_entity.type
_entity.pdbx_description
1 polymer ?
#
loop_
_entity_poly.entity_id
_entity_poly.type
_entity_poly.pdbx_seq_one_letter_code
_entity_poly.pdbx_strand_id
1 'polypeptide(L)'
;TPLRDGLNLVAKEFIAAHVNESGVLVLSEFAGAAVELQDAVLVNPYSISQMDEAIDRALDMPRDEQRERMQRMDALIQRYDITHWTHHVLELFAQLRAQ
;
A
#
# COMPACT_ATOMS: atom_id res chain seq x y z
N THR A 1 -2.52 -3.05 -11.09
CA THR A 1 -3.17 -1.72 -11.06
C THR A 1 -4.67 -1.87 -11.28
N PRO A 2 -5.44 -2.23 -10.24
CA PRO A 2 -6.88 -2.38 -10.38
C PRO A 2 -7.56 -1.02 -10.61
N LEU A 3 -8.66 -1.05 -11.38
CA LEU A 3 -9.43 0.13 -11.77
C LEU A 3 -10.27 0.68 -10.60
N ARG A 4 -10.73 -0.20 -9.71
CA ARG A 4 -11.31 0.07 -8.38
C ARG A 4 -11.07 -1.15 -7.49
N ASP A 5 -10.47 -0.94 -6.34
CA ASP A 5 -10.26 -1.99 -5.34
C ASP A 5 -10.43 -1.38 -3.95
N GLY A 6 -11.29 -1.98 -3.12
CA GLY A 6 -11.57 -1.48 -1.77
C GLY A 6 -10.35 -1.63 -0.86
N LEU A 7 -9.65 -2.76 -0.92
CA LEU A 7 -8.42 -3.02 -0.20
C LEU A 7 -7.56 -3.97 -1.03
N ASN A 8 -6.45 -3.46 -1.57
CA ASN A 8 -5.52 -4.29 -2.31
C ASN A 8 -4.60 -5.05 -1.35
N LEU A 9 -5.00 -6.26 -0.96
CA LEU A 9 -4.21 -7.11 -0.08
C LEU A 9 -2.91 -7.57 -0.72
N VAL A 10 -2.90 -7.76 -2.05
CA VAL A 10 -1.69 -8.14 -2.80
C VAL A 10 -0.57 -7.09 -2.66
N ALA A 11 -0.91 -5.81 -2.61
CA ALA A 11 0.06 -4.74 -2.36
C ALA A 11 0.67 -4.84 -0.96
N LYS A 12 -0.14 -5.15 0.05
CA LYS A 12 0.34 -5.37 1.43
C LYS A 12 1.18 -6.65 1.52
N GLU A 13 0.77 -7.73 0.86
CA GLU A 13 1.51 -8.99 0.78
C GLU A 13 2.85 -8.82 0.09
N PHE A 14 2.93 -8.01 -0.97
CA PHE A 14 4.20 -7.69 -1.64
C PHE A 14 5.20 -7.10 -0.66
N ILE A 15 4.76 -6.13 0.16
CA ILE A 15 5.62 -5.49 1.16
C ILE A 15 6.03 -6.50 2.24
N ALA A 16 5.05 -7.24 2.80
CA ALA A 16 5.30 -8.20 3.87
C ALA A 16 6.20 -9.38 3.43
N ALA A 17 6.18 -9.76 2.15
CA ALA A 17 7.00 -10.84 1.62
C ALA A 17 8.47 -10.45 1.37
N HIS A 18 8.77 -9.16 1.25
CA HIS A 18 10.13 -8.67 0.94
C HIS A 18 10.94 -8.40 2.22
N VAL A 19 11.40 -9.49 2.85
CA VAL A 19 12.17 -9.47 4.11
C VAL A 19 13.47 -8.64 4.05
N ASN A 20 14.03 -8.46 2.84
CA ASN A 20 15.23 -7.65 2.63
C ASN A 20 14.94 -6.17 2.34
N GLU A 21 13.69 -5.72 2.47
CA GLU A 21 13.26 -4.34 2.23
C GLU A 21 13.58 -3.86 0.80
N SER A 22 13.72 -4.79 -0.14
CA SER A 22 14.10 -4.51 -1.52
C SER A 22 12.88 -4.49 -2.42
N GLY A 23 12.96 -3.73 -3.51
CA GLY A 23 11.91 -3.63 -4.52
C GLY A 23 11.09 -2.35 -4.39
N VAL A 24 10.29 -2.10 -5.41
CA VAL A 24 9.45 -0.89 -5.51
C VAL A 24 8.03 -1.32 -5.83
N LEU A 25 7.09 -0.84 -5.01
CA LEU A 25 5.68 -1.03 -5.25
C LEU A 25 5.17 0.08 -6.19
N VAL A 26 4.70 -0.30 -7.38
CA VAL A 26 3.93 0.60 -8.27
C VAL A 26 2.45 0.33 -8.05
N LEU A 27 1.69 1.35 -7.64
CA LEU A 27 0.31 1.19 -7.18
C LEU A 27 -0.62 2.21 -7.85
N SER A 28 -1.83 1.75 -8.19
CA SER A 28 -2.88 2.64 -8.70
C SER A 28 -3.29 3.64 -7.62
N GLU A 29 -3.36 4.93 -7.96
CA GLU A 29 -3.89 5.96 -7.05
C GLU A 29 -5.36 5.71 -6.65
N PHE A 30 -6.08 4.90 -7.44
CA PHE A 30 -7.47 4.51 -7.19
C PHE A 30 -7.62 3.23 -6.36
N ALA A 31 -6.52 2.58 -5.95
CA ALA A 31 -6.57 1.48 -5.01
C ALA A 31 -6.80 2.04 -3.60
N GLY A 32 -7.72 1.46 -2.81
CA GLY A 32 -7.91 1.88 -1.42
C GLY A 32 -6.63 1.78 -0.57
N ALA A 33 -5.73 0.86 -0.91
CA ALA A 33 -4.42 0.72 -0.29
C ALA A 33 -3.50 1.94 -0.53
N ALA A 34 -3.72 2.75 -1.57
CA ALA A 34 -2.91 3.94 -1.85
C ALA A 34 -3.01 5.02 -0.77
N VAL A 35 -4.10 5.04 0.00
CA VAL A 35 -4.26 5.95 1.14
C VAL A 35 -3.24 5.66 2.23
N GLU A 36 -2.97 4.38 2.47
CA GLU A 36 -2.00 3.91 3.47
C GLU A 36 -0.58 3.84 2.88
N LEU A 37 -0.43 3.33 1.66
CA LEU A 37 0.85 3.03 1.03
C LEU A 37 1.38 4.22 0.20
N GLN A 38 1.50 5.40 0.83
CA GLN A 38 1.90 6.65 0.14
C GLN A 38 3.35 6.65 -0.38
N ASP A 39 4.19 5.78 0.17
CA ASP A 39 5.58 5.60 -0.27
C ASP A 39 5.71 4.75 -1.55
N ALA A 40 4.62 4.13 -2.02
CA ALA A 40 4.56 3.49 -3.32
C ALA A 40 4.75 4.53 -4.45
N VAL A 41 5.19 4.07 -5.62
CA VAL A 41 5.10 4.88 -6.85
C VAL A 41 3.64 4.84 -7.30
N LEU A 42 2.90 5.89 -6.93
CA LEU A 42 1.50 6.04 -7.29
C LEU A 42 1.37 6.44 -8.76
N VAL A 43 0.44 5.79 -9.46
CA VAL A 43 0.21 6.00 -10.89
C VAL A 43 -1.27 6.05 -11.20
N ASN A 44 -1.64 6.91 -12.13
CA ASN A 44 -2.96 6.88 -12.75
C ASN A 44 -3.02 5.75 -13.81
N PRO A 45 -3.77 4.66 -13.61
CA PRO A 45 -3.84 3.55 -14.56
C PRO A 45 -4.46 3.92 -15.92
N TYR A 46 -5.12 5.08 -16.05
CA TYR A 46 -5.67 5.55 -17.32
C TYR A 46 -4.64 6.29 -18.18
N SER A 47 -3.47 6.63 -17.62
CA SER A 47 -2.38 7.30 -18.34
C SER A 47 -1.26 6.31 -18.62
N ILE A 48 -1.16 5.89 -19.88
CA ILE A 48 -0.09 4.97 -20.33
C ILE A 48 1.28 5.63 -20.14
N SER A 49 1.42 6.92 -20.47
CA SER A 49 2.68 7.64 -20.30
C SER A 49 3.14 7.69 -18.83
N GLN A 50 2.23 7.93 -17.89
CA GLN A 50 2.57 7.90 -16.46
C GLN A 50 2.91 6.49 -15.99
N MET A 51 2.34 5.45 -16.60
CA MET A 51 2.71 4.07 -16.29
C MET A 51 4.14 3.77 -16.71
N ASP A 52 4.53 4.19 -17.91
CA ASP A 52 5.90 4.00 -18.41
C ASP A 52 6.90 4.74 -17.50
N GLU A 53 6.63 6.01 -17.20
CA GLU A 53 7.46 6.81 -16.28
C GLU A 53 7.54 6.21 -14.86
N ALA A 54 6.44 5.66 -14.36
CA ALA A 54 6.40 5.02 -13.04
C ALA A 54 7.24 3.74 -13.01
N ILE A 55 7.21 2.94 -14.08
CA ILE A 55 8.02 1.73 -14.21
C ILE A 55 9.50 2.09 -14.33
N ASP A 56 9.85 3.04 -15.19
CA ASP A 56 11.24 3.51 -15.35
C ASP A 56 11.79 4.02 -14.02
N ARG A 57 11.02 4.86 -13.32
CA ARG A 57 11.38 5.34 -11.98
C ARG A 57 11.56 4.19 -10.99
N ALA A 58 10.69 3.20 -11.01
CA ALA A 58 10.77 2.05 -10.10
C ALA A 58 12.02 1.20 -10.35
N LEU A 59 12.42 1.03 -11.62
CA LEU A 59 13.62 0.31 -12.02
C LEU A 59 14.91 1.07 -11.66
N ASP A 60 14.91 2.39 -11.83
CA ASP A 60 16.07 3.26 -11.57
C ASP A 60 16.22 3.68 -10.10
N MET A 61 15.26 3.34 -9.23
CA MET A 61 15.25 3.77 -7.84
C MET A 61 16.50 3.25 -7.08
N PRO A 62 17.30 4.12 -6.43
CA PRO A 62 18.45 3.69 -5.65
C PRO A 62 18.06 2.75 -4.52
N ARG A 63 18.89 1.74 -4.24
CA ARG A 63 18.60 0.72 -3.21
C ARG A 63 18.29 1.29 -1.84
N ASP A 64 18.98 2.36 -1.44
CA ASP A 64 18.76 3.00 -0.14
C ASP A 64 17.36 3.63 -0.06
N GLU A 65 16.90 4.27 -1.15
CA GLU A 65 15.55 4.81 -1.26
C GLU A 65 14.49 3.70 -1.25
N GLN A 66 14.74 2.59 -1.96
CA GLN A 66 13.84 1.43 -1.95
C GLN A 66 13.64 0.91 -0.52
N ARG A 67 14.72 0.74 0.23
CA ARG A 67 14.69 0.25 1.61
C ARG A 67 13.94 1.19 2.54
N GLU A 68 14.21 2.49 2.46
CA GLU A 68 13.54 3.48 3.30
C GLU A 68 12.02 3.47 3.06
N ARG A 69 11.59 3.45 1.80
CA ARG A 69 10.17 3.37 1.43
C ARG A 69 9.53 2.07 1.91
N MET A 70 10.19 0.93 1.69
CA MET A 70 9.70 -0.38 2.12
C MET A 70 9.55 -0.48 3.64
N GLN A 71 10.53 0.02 4.40
CA GLN A 71 10.47 0.06 5.86
C GLN A 71 9.29 0.89 6.37
N ARG A 72 9.05 2.07 5.79
CA ARG A 72 7.90 2.91 6.17
C ARG A 72 6.58 2.23 5.89
N MET A 73 6.43 1.60 4.72
CA MET A 73 5.22 0.88 4.37
C MET A 73 5.00 -0.38 5.22
N ASP A 74 6.06 -1.13 5.53
CA ASP A 74 5.97 -2.31 6.40
C ASP A 74 5.52 -1.92 7.82
N ALA A 75 6.08 -0.86 8.37
CA ALA A 75 5.66 -0.33 9.67
C ALA A 75 4.17 0.06 9.70
N LEU A 76 3.64 0.59 8.59
CA LEU A 76 2.21 0.89 8.46
C LEU A 76 1.35 -0.38 8.40
N ILE A 77 1.79 -1.40 7.66
CA ILE A 77 1.09 -2.68 7.58
C ILE A 77 1.05 -3.38 8.94
N GLN A 78 2.16 -3.39 9.67
CA GLN A 78 2.22 -3.97 11.01
C GLN A 78 1.32 -3.22 12.00
N ARG A 79 1.17 -1.90 11.84
CA ARG A 79 0.28 -1.08 12.69
C ARG A 79 -1.19 -1.28 12.37
N TYR A 80 -1.55 -1.39 11.09
CA TYR A 80 -2.93 -1.52 10.60
C TYR A 80 -3.18 -2.92 10.05
N ASP A 81 -2.99 -3.91 10.90
CA ASP A 81 -3.16 -5.33 10.59
C ASP A 81 -4.63 -5.79 10.73
N ILE A 82 -4.87 -7.08 10.50
CA ILE A 82 -6.20 -7.68 10.63
C ILE A 82 -6.74 -7.61 12.07
N THR A 83 -5.85 -7.64 13.06
CA THR A 83 -6.19 -7.55 14.47
C THR A 83 -6.76 -6.16 14.76
N HIS A 84 -6.05 -5.11 14.34
CA HIS A 84 -6.46 -3.72 14.46
C HIS A 84 -7.83 -3.49 13.80
N TRP A 85 -8.01 -3.95 12.56
CA TRP A 85 -9.29 -3.83 11.86
C TRP A 85 -10.44 -4.51 12.62
N THR A 86 -10.22 -5.73 13.12
CA THR A 86 -11.24 -6.49 13.85
C THR A 86 -11.65 -5.77 15.12
N HIS A 87 -10.69 -5.30 15.91
CA HIS A 87 -10.96 -4.53 17.13
C HIS A 87 -11.75 -3.26 16.83
N HIS A 88 -11.30 -2.49 15.84
CA HIS A 88 -11.94 -1.23 15.46
C HIS A 88 -13.42 -1.42 15.04
N VAL A 89 -13.69 -2.43 14.21
CA VAL A 89 -15.05 -2.72 13.72
C VAL A 89 -15.96 -3.19 14.87
N LEU A 90 -15.45 -4.06 15.75
CA LEU A 90 -16.23 -4.55 16.90
C LEU A 90 -16.56 -3.43 17.89
N GLU A 91 -15.61 -2.52 18.14
CA GLU A 91 -15.85 -1.32 18.96
C GLU A 91 -16.93 -0.42 18.36
N LEU A 92 -16.89 -0.18 17.05
CA LEU A 92 -17.91 0.60 16.34
C LEU A 92 -19.31 -0.01 16.52
N PHE A 93 -19.44 -1.33 16.36
CA PHE A 93 -20.71 -2.02 16.57
C PHE A 93 -21.16 -2.03 18.03
N ALA A 94 -20.24 -2.05 18.99
CA ALA A 94 -20.58 -1.92 20.40
C ALA A 94 -21.16 -0.54 20.71
N GLN A 95 -20.58 0.53 20.14
CA GLN A 95 -21.05 1.91 20.30
C GLN A 95 -22.44 2.12 19.68
N LEU A 96 -22.70 1.57 18.49
CA LEU A 96 -24.02 1.66 17.84
C LEU A 96 -25.12 0.93 18.60
N ARG A 97 -24.81 -0.16 19.30
CA ARG A 97 -25.77 -0.89 20.15
C ARG A 97 -26.07 -0.18 21.47
N ALA A 98 -25.23 0.76 21.89
CA ALA A 98 -25.40 1.53 23.11
C ALA A 98 -26.24 2.81 22.90
N GLN A 99 -26.66 3.09 21.66
CA GLN A 99 -27.57 4.17 21.27
C GLN A 99 -28.99 3.62 21.06
#